data_AF-A0A970ZWR2-F1
#
_entry.id   AF-A0A970ZWR2-F1
#
_cell.length_a   1.000
_cell.length_b   1.000
_cell.length_c   1.000
_cell.angle_alpha   90.00
_cell.angle_beta   90.00
_cell.angle_gamma   90.00
#
_symmetry.space_group_name_H-M   'P 1'
#
loop_
_entity.id
_entity.type
_entity.pdbx_description
1 polymer ?
#
loop_
_entity_poly.entity_id
_entity_poly.type
_entity_poly.pdbx_seq_one_letter_code
_entity_poly.pdbx_strand_id
1 'polypeptide(L)'
;MNRFLYIVSLAAWVGLALPLAAQDFERIAPHLPPGGGDGAILEDQPEELSPSDDHTELLPALKGLVLVPTPGDVRVAGRPEVSGVRVEGVPLLDQAEWSARLAPRLGAPLRMSDLHAIMREIILHYRSEDRPVVDVLVLEQDITSGVVQL
;
A
#
# COMPACT_ATOMS: atom_id res chain seq x y z
N MET A 1 -15.21 -84.22 -41.66
CA MET A 1 -14.63 -85.13 -42.68
C MET A 1 -13.42 -84.41 -43.27
N ASN A 2 -12.24 -84.86 -42.88
CA ASN A 2 -10.91 -84.26 -43.12
C ASN A 2 -10.54 -84.22 -44.61
N ARG A 3 -9.62 -83.32 -45.03
CA ARG A 3 -8.22 -83.70 -45.32
C ARG A 3 -7.30 -82.63 -45.93
N PHE A 4 -6.05 -82.65 -45.45
CA PHE A 4 -4.77 -82.24 -46.06
C PHE A 4 -4.57 -80.74 -46.41
N LEU A 5 -3.84 -79.92 -45.65
CA LEU A 5 -2.38 -79.91 -45.38
C LEU A 5 -1.56 -79.70 -46.66
N TYR A 6 -0.99 -78.51 -46.86
CA TYR A 6 0.32 -78.27 -47.50
C TYR A 6 0.84 -76.82 -47.27
N ILE A 7 1.91 -76.74 -46.48
CA ILE A 7 3.18 -75.98 -46.66
C ILE A 7 3.18 -74.44 -46.62
N VAL A 8 3.72 -73.94 -45.48
CA VAL A 8 4.85 -72.99 -45.33
C VAL A 8 5.08 -71.99 -46.47
N SER A 9 4.93 -70.69 -46.19
CA SER A 9 5.99 -69.69 -46.40
C SER A 9 5.50 -68.28 -46.04
N LEU A 10 6.21 -67.66 -45.10
CA LEU A 10 6.75 -66.30 -45.22
C LEU A 10 5.78 -65.18 -45.65
N ALA A 11 5.38 -64.36 -44.67
CA ALA A 11 5.52 -62.90 -44.69
C ALA A 11 4.51 -62.31 -43.69
N ALA A 12 4.98 -62.07 -42.46
CA ALA A 12 4.26 -61.22 -41.53
C ALA A 12 4.32 -59.77 -42.04
N TRP A 13 3.33 -59.39 -42.86
CA TRP A 13 3.02 -57.99 -43.16
C TRP A 13 2.09 -57.47 -42.07
N VAL A 14 2.66 -57.07 -40.94
CA VAL A 14 1.98 -56.17 -40.01
C VAL A 14 2.29 -54.76 -40.47
N GLY A 15 1.36 -54.17 -41.23
CA GLY A 15 1.39 -52.77 -41.61
C GLY A 15 1.31 -51.89 -40.36
N LEU A 16 2.43 -51.30 -40.01
CA LEU A 16 2.57 -50.36 -38.91
C LEU A 16 2.04 -48.99 -39.37
N ALA A 17 0.78 -48.68 -39.05
CA ALA A 17 0.25 -47.32 -39.20
C ALA A 17 0.62 -46.50 -37.96
N LEU A 18 1.67 -45.68 -38.05
CA LEU A 18 2.00 -44.68 -37.04
C LEU A 18 1.40 -43.31 -37.42
N PRO A 19 0.90 -42.53 -36.45
CA PRO A 19 0.26 -41.24 -36.71
C PRO A 19 1.31 -40.19 -37.11
N LEU A 20 1.15 -39.59 -38.29
CA LEU A 20 1.85 -38.38 -38.70
C LEU A 20 1.12 -37.15 -38.15
N ALA A 21 1.45 -36.71 -36.94
CA ALA A 21 1.24 -35.33 -36.49
C ALA A 21 1.98 -35.12 -35.17
N ALA A 22 3.06 -34.32 -35.19
CA ALA A 22 3.73 -33.64 -34.06
C ALA A 22 5.28 -33.55 -34.20
N GLN A 23 5.84 -33.60 -35.42
CA GLN A 23 7.30 -33.61 -35.61
C GLN A 23 7.98 -32.23 -35.57
N ASP A 24 7.24 -31.12 -35.42
CA ASP A 24 7.85 -29.77 -35.52
C ASP A 24 7.37 -28.80 -34.42
N PHE A 25 6.90 -29.32 -33.28
CA PHE A 25 6.48 -28.48 -32.15
C PHE A 25 7.66 -27.68 -31.57
N GLU A 26 8.86 -28.25 -31.60
CA GLU A 26 10.09 -27.65 -31.08
C GLU A 26 10.57 -26.45 -31.94
N ARG A 27 10.22 -26.40 -33.23
CA ARG A 27 10.62 -25.34 -34.16
C ARG A 27 9.74 -24.10 -34.12
N ILE A 28 8.48 -24.27 -33.71
CA ILE A 28 7.51 -23.17 -33.54
C ILE A 28 7.31 -22.80 -32.07
N ALA A 29 7.97 -23.51 -31.15
CA ALA A 29 7.93 -23.19 -29.74
C ALA A 29 8.41 -21.74 -29.55
N PRO A 30 7.58 -20.86 -28.96
CA PRO A 30 8.00 -19.50 -28.64
C PRO A 30 9.22 -19.54 -27.73
N HIS A 31 10.24 -18.73 -28.06
CA HIS A 31 11.40 -18.59 -27.19
C HIS A 31 10.96 -18.01 -25.84
N LEU A 32 11.21 -18.76 -24.75
CA LEU A 32 11.04 -18.20 -23.41
C LEU A 32 12.19 -17.21 -23.17
N PRO A 33 11.90 -16.01 -22.64
CA PRO A 33 12.95 -15.12 -22.19
C PRO A 33 13.82 -15.86 -21.16
N PRO A 34 15.13 -15.57 -21.09
CA PRO A 34 15.98 -16.13 -20.04
C PRO A 34 15.29 -15.83 -18.71
N GLY A 35 15.04 -16.87 -17.92
CA GLY A 35 14.34 -16.74 -16.64
C GLY A 35 15.02 -15.64 -15.84
N GLY A 36 14.32 -14.51 -15.67
CA GLY A 36 14.73 -13.51 -14.71
C GLY A 36 14.77 -14.25 -13.39
N GLY A 37 15.99 -14.39 -12.83
CA GLY A 37 16.16 -15.07 -11.55
C GLY A 37 15.12 -14.52 -10.58
N ASP A 38 14.45 -15.42 -9.86
CA ASP A 38 13.30 -15.12 -9.00
C ASP A 38 13.50 -13.74 -8.39
N GLY A 39 12.85 -12.75 -9.01
CA GLY A 39 12.89 -11.40 -8.49
C GLY A 39 12.32 -11.58 -7.11
N ALA A 40 13.16 -11.43 -6.08
CA ALA A 40 12.65 -11.44 -4.73
C ALA A 40 11.53 -10.41 -4.76
N ILE A 41 10.30 -10.85 -4.46
CA ILE A 41 9.29 -9.90 -4.07
C ILE A 41 9.92 -9.27 -2.85
N LEU A 42 10.41 -8.04 -3.03
CA LEU A 42 10.58 -7.15 -1.91
C LEU A 42 9.14 -7.01 -1.46
N GLU A 43 8.76 -7.79 -0.44
CA GLU A 43 7.66 -7.40 0.42
C GLU A 43 7.94 -5.92 0.66
N ASP A 44 7.01 -5.05 0.24
CA ASP A 44 7.15 -3.61 0.39
C ASP A 44 7.28 -3.38 1.89
N GLN A 45 8.52 -3.45 2.38
CA GLN A 45 8.85 -3.34 3.78
C GLN A 45 8.39 -1.93 4.07
N PRO A 46 7.36 -1.74 4.89
CA PRO A 46 6.84 -0.42 5.17
C PRO A 46 8.06 0.39 5.56
N GLU A 47 8.31 1.50 4.88
CA GLU A 47 9.31 2.46 5.33
C GLU A 47 8.93 2.75 6.78
N GLU A 48 9.68 2.17 7.72
CA GLU A 48 9.32 2.24 9.12
C GLU A 48 9.34 3.72 9.43
N LEU A 49 8.16 4.30 9.69
CA LEU A 49 8.03 5.64 10.21
C LEU A 49 8.77 5.60 11.55
N SER A 50 10.07 5.87 11.51
CA SER A 50 10.93 5.81 12.66
C SER A 50 10.47 6.91 13.61
N PRO A 51 10.31 6.64 14.92
CA PRO A 51 10.02 7.72 15.87
C PRO A 51 11.02 8.85 15.64
N SER A 52 10.50 10.06 15.45
CA SER A 52 11.34 11.22 15.27
C SER A 52 11.78 11.69 16.65
N ASP A 53 13.09 11.67 16.90
CA ASP A 53 13.69 12.18 18.13
C ASP A 53 13.90 13.71 18.09
N ASP A 54 13.27 14.40 17.13
CA ASP A 54 13.37 15.85 16.99
C ASP A 54 12.52 16.56 18.06
N HIS A 55 13.19 17.01 19.11
CA HIS A 55 12.58 17.73 20.23
C HIS A 55 12.45 19.23 20.01
N THR A 56 12.64 19.72 18.78
CA THR A 56 12.42 21.13 18.44
C THR A 56 10.99 21.53 18.76
N GLU A 57 10.83 22.52 19.64
CA GLU A 57 9.53 23.07 20.01
C GLU A 57 8.99 23.96 18.88
N LEU A 58 7.79 23.64 18.40
CA LEU A 58 7.09 24.40 17.36
C LEU A 58 6.13 25.41 17.97
N LEU A 59 5.43 25.02 19.04
CA LEU A 59 4.46 25.85 19.75
C LEU A 59 4.58 25.63 21.26
N PRO A 60 4.43 26.70 22.07
CA PRO A 60 4.39 26.57 23.52
C PRO A 60 3.12 25.89 24.03
N ALA A 61 2.02 25.95 23.27
CA ALA A 61 0.77 25.28 23.58
C ALA A 61 -0.06 25.02 22.31
N LEU A 62 -0.41 23.75 22.07
CA LEU A 62 -1.33 23.35 21.00
C LEU A 62 -2.77 23.64 21.43
N LYS A 63 -3.39 24.67 20.87
CA LYS A 63 -4.79 25.05 21.15
C LYS A 63 -5.78 24.31 20.27
N GLY A 64 -5.39 23.95 19.06
CA GLY A 64 -6.27 23.27 18.14
C GLY A 64 -5.55 22.53 17.02
N LEU A 65 -6.25 21.56 16.46
CA LEU A 65 -5.80 20.79 15.31
C LEU A 65 -6.95 20.71 14.31
N VAL A 66 -6.67 20.96 13.04
CA VAL A 66 -7.65 20.82 11.96
C VAL A 66 -7.13 19.75 11.02
N LEU A 67 -7.95 18.73 10.77
CA LEU A 67 -7.71 17.72 9.75
C LEU A 67 -8.54 18.10 8.53
N VAL A 68 -7.88 18.32 7.40
CA VAL A 68 -8.48 18.68 6.11
C VAL A 68 -8.19 17.61 5.05
N PRO A 69 -9.03 17.47 4.01
CA PRO A 69 -8.95 16.33 3.11
C PRO A 69 -7.95 16.58 1.97
N THR A 70 -7.68 17.84 1.63
CA THR A 70 -6.77 18.19 0.54
C THR A 70 -5.79 19.30 0.93
N PRO A 71 -4.60 19.35 0.31
CA PRO A 71 -3.63 20.43 0.55
C PRO A 71 -4.19 21.83 0.27
N GLY A 72 -5.16 21.96 -0.65
CA GLY A 72 -5.78 23.24 -1.00
C GLY A 72 -6.71 23.81 0.08
N ASP A 73 -7.12 22.98 1.04
CA ASP A 73 -7.99 23.40 2.15
C ASP A 73 -7.20 24.00 3.33
N VAL A 74 -5.87 23.88 3.32
CA VAL A 74 -4.98 24.50 4.30
C VAL A 74 -4.95 26.02 4.11
N ARG A 75 -5.28 26.76 5.17
CA ARG A 75 -5.24 28.22 5.17
C ARG A 75 -3.87 28.70 5.64
N VAL A 76 -3.10 29.33 4.74
CA VAL A 76 -1.76 29.86 5.04
C VAL A 76 -1.77 30.86 6.21
N ALA A 77 -2.82 31.66 6.34
CA ALA A 77 -2.97 32.62 7.45
C ALA A 77 -3.28 31.98 8.82
N GLY A 78 -3.38 30.65 8.89
CA GLY A 78 -3.80 29.92 10.09
C GLY A 78 -5.31 29.97 10.32
N ARG A 79 -5.74 29.36 11.43
CA ARG A 79 -7.15 29.18 11.82
C ARG A 79 -7.38 29.56 13.30
N PRO A 80 -7.20 30.82 13.70
CA PRO A 80 -7.28 31.24 15.10
C PRO A 80 -8.66 31.02 15.74
N GLU A 81 -9.71 30.86 14.93
CA GLU A 81 -11.08 30.60 15.37
C GLU A 81 -11.31 29.18 15.91
N VAL A 82 -10.41 28.24 15.64
CA VAL A 82 -10.57 26.84 16.04
C VAL A 82 -9.95 26.59 17.42
N SER A 83 -10.70 25.92 18.27
CA SER A 83 -10.21 25.35 19.53
C SER A 83 -10.55 23.87 19.60
N GLY A 84 -9.60 23.07 20.04
CA GLY A 84 -9.70 21.61 20.01
C GLY A 84 -9.47 21.02 18.63
N VAL A 85 -9.97 19.80 18.43
CA VAL A 85 -9.77 19.04 17.19
C VAL A 85 -10.96 19.26 16.27
N ARG A 86 -10.69 19.52 14.99
CA ARG A 86 -11.70 19.70 13.95
C ARG A 86 -11.37 18.75 12.79
N VAL A 87 -12.32 17.92 12.39
CA VAL A 87 -12.21 17.04 11.23
C VAL A 87 -13.20 17.54 10.17
N GLU A 88 -12.68 17.95 9.01
CA GLU A 88 -13.48 18.61 7.98
C GLU A 88 -13.52 17.78 6.72
N GLY A 89 -14.54 16.94 6.57
CA GLY A 89 -14.75 16.18 5.34
C GLY A 89 -13.63 15.17 5.03
N VAL A 90 -12.85 14.79 6.04
CA VAL A 90 -11.79 13.79 5.92
C VAL A 90 -12.40 12.39 5.98
N PRO A 91 -12.34 11.58 4.90
CA PRO A 91 -12.95 10.25 4.89
C PRO A 91 -12.34 9.34 5.97
N LEU A 92 -13.13 8.47 6.60
CA LEU A 92 -12.67 7.50 7.61
C LEU A 92 -12.18 8.07 8.95
N LEU A 93 -12.15 9.40 9.12
CA LEU A 93 -11.87 10.02 10.41
C LEU A 93 -13.16 10.57 11.02
N ASP A 94 -13.58 10.01 12.15
CA ASP A 94 -14.74 10.52 12.90
C ASP A 94 -14.35 11.70 13.81
N GLN A 95 -15.17 12.75 13.81
CA GLN A 95 -14.92 13.95 14.61
C GLN A 95 -14.83 13.65 16.11
N ALA A 96 -15.75 12.86 16.67
CA ALA A 96 -15.82 12.61 18.11
C ALA A 96 -14.68 11.69 18.57
N GLU A 97 -14.40 10.64 17.81
CA GLU A 97 -13.29 9.72 18.05
C GLU A 97 -11.95 10.45 18.09
N TRP A 98 -11.64 11.23 17.03
CA TRP A 98 -10.37 11.93 16.92
C TRP A 98 -10.23 13.09 17.90
N SER A 99 -11.34 13.73 18.24
CA SER A 99 -11.35 14.72 19.33
C SER A 99 -10.94 14.09 20.66
N ALA A 100 -11.50 12.93 21.01
CA ALA A 100 -11.15 12.23 22.25
C ALA A 100 -9.71 11.70 22.21
N ARG A 101 -9.29 11.13 21.08
CA ARG A 101 -7.96 10.55 20.86
C ARG A 101 -6.84 11.59 20.97
N LEU A 102 -7.04 12.79 20.43
CA LEU A 102 -6.02 13.86 20.44
C LEU A 102 -6.19 14.87 21.58
N ALA A 103 -7.30 14.83 22.33
CA ALA A 103 -7.53 15.72 23.48
C ALA A 103 -6.36 15.81 24.47
N PRO A 104 -5.64 14.71 24.82
CA PRO A 104 -4.51 14.78 25.76
C PRO A 104 -3.33 15.64 25.27
N ARG A 105 -3.24 15.89 23.96
CA ARG A 105 -2.18 16.72 23.35
C ARG A 105 -2.52 18.21 23.36
N LEU A 106 -3.78 18.56 23.59
CA LEU A 106 -4.22 19.96 23.65
C LEU A 106 -3.72 20.63 24.94
N GLY A 107 -3.30 21.89 24.81
CA GLY A 107 -2.74 22.69 25.90
C GLY A 107 -1.28 22.38 26.25
N ALA A 108 -0.72 21.30 25.72
CA ALA A 108 0.71 20.96 25.88
C ALA A 108 1.56 21.64 24.80
N PRO A 109 2.86 21.86 25.06
CA PRO A 109 3.81 22.26 24.02
C PRO A 109 3.81 21.23 22.88
N LEU A 110 3.85 21.72 21.64
CA LEU A 110 3.96 20.87 20.45
C LEU A 110 5.40 20.87 19.97
N ARG A 111 6.03 19.70 19.94
CA ARG A 111 7.36 19.50 19.33
C ARG A 111 7.23 18.85 17.96
N MET A 112 8.31 18.89 17.17
CA MET A 112 8.36 18.21 15.88
C MET A 112 8.12 16.69 16.02
N SER A 113 8.67 16.07 17.06
CA SER A 113 8.41 14.66 17.40
C SER A 113 6.93 14.37 17.63
N ASP A 114 6.20 15.29 18.27
CA ASP A 114 4.77 15.13 18.58
C ASP A 114 3.92 15.25 17.31
N LEU A 115 4.29 16.17 16.41
CA LEU A 115 3.65 16.32 15.11
C LEU A 115 3.80 15.05 14.27
N HIS A 116 5.02 14.51 14.17
CA HIS A 116 5.27 13.23 13.50
C HIS A 116 4.51 12.06 14.13
N ALA A 117 4.35 12.05 15.46
CA ALA A 117 3.55 11.04 16.15
C ALA A 117 2.06 11.14 15.78
N ILE A 118 1.50 12.34 15.67
CA ILE A 118 0.11 12.57 15.21
C ILE A 118 -0.05 12.07 13.76
N MET A 119 0.86 12.46 12.86
CA MET A 119 0.84 12.02 11.46
C MET A 119 0.87 10.49 11.36
N ARG A 120 1.75 9.84 12.11
CA ARG A 120 1.84 8.37 12.17
C ARG A 120 0.54 7.74 12.64
N GLU A 121 -0.07 8.29 13.67
CA GLU A 121 -1.33 7.77 14.21
C GLU A 121 -2.45 7.82 13.16
N ILE A 122 -2.51 8.89 12.37
CA ILE A 122 -3.43 9.03 11.23
C ILE A 122 -3.11 7.99 10.15
N ILE A 123 -1.85 7.86 9.74
CA ILE A 123 -1.44 6.90 8.70
C ILE A 123 -1.78 5.46 9.11
N LEU A 124 -1.51 5.09 10.38
CA LEU A 124 -1.81 3.76 10.89
C LEU A 124 -3.31 3.47 10.94
N HIS A 125 -4.13 4.48 11.26
CA HIS A 125 -5.59 4.36 11.24
C HIS A 125 -6.10 4.05 9.83
N TYR A 126 -5.66 4.80 8.82
CA TYR A 126 -6.03 4.50 7.43
C TYR A 126 -5.53 3.14 6.97
N ARG A 127 -4.33 2.74 7.39
CA ARG A 127 -3.78 1.41 7.08
C ARG A 127 -4.63 0.29 7.68
N SER A 128 -5.18 0.47 8.89
CA SER A 128 -6.12 -0.49 9.48
C SER A 128 -7.49 -0.53 8.79
N GLU A 129 -7.86 0.53 8.07
CA GLU A 129 -9.12 0.66 7.32
C GLU A 129 -8.97 0.27 5.83
N ASP A 130 -8.04 -0.64 5.51
CA ASP A 130 -7.75 -1.09 4.15
C ASP A 130 -7.43 0.07 3.17
N ARG A 131 -6.78 1.12 3.66
CA ARG A 131 -6.20 2.22 2.87
C ARG A 131 -4.70 2.32 3.13
N PRO A 132 -3.89 1.40 2.57
CA PRO A 132 -2.46 1.35 2.86
C PRO A 132 -1.66 2.51 2.21
N VAL A 133 -2.21 3.13 1.16
CA VAL A 133 -1.59 4.27 0.46
C VAL A 133 -2.26 5.55 0.92
N VAL A 134 -1.70 6.16 1.97
CA VAL A 134 -2.10 7.46 2.50
C VAL A 134 -0.86 8.27 2.81
N ASP A 135 -0.92 9.57 2.55
CA ASP A 135 0.10 10.53 2.93
C ASP A 135 -0.55 11.64 3.75
N VAL A 136 0.16 12.15 4.74
CA VAL A 136 -0.27 13.26 5.60
C VAL A 136 0.76 14.36 5.42
N LEU A 137 0.32 15.56 5.08
CA LEU A 137 1.21 16.64 4.68
C LEU A 137 1.12 17.80 5.66
N VAL A 138 2.26 18.40 5.96
CA VAL A 138 2.33 19.66 6.72
C VAL A 138 2.80 20.74 5.76
N LEU A 139 1.88 21.60 5.34
CA LEU A 139 2.20 22.73 4.47
C LEU A 139 2.63 23.96 5.29
N GLU A 140 3.29 24.89 4.60
CA GLU A 140 3.64 26.20 5.18
C GLU A 140 2.37 26.98 5.56
N GLN A 141 2.27 27.31 6.86
CA GLN A 141 1.11 27.99 7.44
C GLN A 141 1.54 28.77 8.69
N ASP A 142 0.79 29.81 9.02
CA ASP A 142 0.96 30.54 10.28
C ASP A 142 0.33 29.78 11.45
N ILE A 143 1.20 29.28 12.33
CA ILE A 143 0.83 28.54 13.53
C ILE A 143 0.81 29.41 14.81
N THR A 144 1.07 30.72 14.72
CA THR A 144 1.20 31.63 15.88
C THR A 144 -0.04 31.63 16.78
N SER A 145 -1.22 31.34 16.21
CA SER A 145 -2.47 31.19 16.96
C SER A 145 -2.48 30.01 17.94
N GLY A 146 -1.60 29.02 17.74
CA GLY A 146 -1.57 27.73 18.44
C GLY A 146 -2.39 26.65 17.75
N VAL A 147 -2.78 26.84 16.49
CA VAL A 147 -3.58 25.89 15.71
C VAL A 147 -2.77 25.36 14.53
N VAL A 148 -2.79 24.05 14.33
CA VAL A 148 -2.10 23.36 13.23
C VAL A 148 -3.11 22.70 12.31
N GLN A 149 -2.90 22.79 10.99
CA GLN A 149 -3.70 22.12 9.97
C GLN A 149 -2.88 20.99 9.33
N LEU A 150 -3.51 19.82 9.18
CA LEU A 150 -2.99 18.61 8.54
C LEU A 150 -3.92 18.16 7.43
#